data_AF-A0A961G246-F1
#
_entry.id   AF-A0A961G246-F1
#
_cell.length_a   1.000
_cell.length_b   1.000
_cell.length_c   1.000
_cell.angle_alpha   90.00
_cell.angle_beta   90.00
_cell.angle_gamma   90.00
#
_symmetry.space_group_name_H-M   'P 1'
#
loop_
_entity.id
_entity.type
_entity.pdbx_description
1 polymer ?
#
loop_
_entity_poly.entity_id
_entity_poly.type
_entity_poly.pdbx_seq_one_letter_code
_entity_poly.pdbx_strand_id
1 'polypeptide(L)'
;MNRLRIVLSSASLAMLLWHGSPVTAQAETMRDFIESYQADADLLARHWEISGDSDAELTRETKLLHDWQGRLKAVDFEKLSPDQRIDYVLLRNELESSLNNLSTRQAERQELSGWLPIRAGIDALTDARVRGEPIVPETAAGILAPLAQTITKLQEQLKAAKEAAKPPLKKTPESPPSSGTESEEAKTPATATKSDVKSVRLPTPYQALRCAEAVSELSNSLKKWFENYNGFTPEFAWWVKQPYDAANKIR
;
A
#
# COMPACT_ATOMS: atom_id res chain seq x y z
N MET A 1 -68.30 -0.98 48.80
CA MET A 1 -69.37 -0.35 47.99
C MET A 1 -68.92 -0.28 46.53
N ASN A 2 -69.80 -0.70 45.60
CA ASN A 2 -70.16 -0.04 44.33
C ASN A 2 -69.06 0.66 43.47
N ARG A 3 -68.89 0.38 42.16
CA ARG A 3 -69.70 -0.42 41.21
C ARG A 3 -68.87 -1.10 40.10
N LEU A 4 -69.46 -2.19 39.62
CA LEU A 4 -69.25 -2.82 38.31
C LEU A 4 -69.37 -1.83 37.14
N ARG A 5 -68.55 -1.97 36.09
CA ARG A 5 -69.00 -1.79 34.70
C ARG A 5 -68.11 -2.51 33.69
N ILE A 6 -68.70 -3.48 33.02
CA ILE A 6 -68.15 -4.27 31.92
C ILE A 6 -68.42 -3.51 30.61
N VAL A 7 -67.42 -3.40 29.73
CA VAL A 7 -67.63 -3.27 28.28
C VAL A 7 -66.64 -4.18 27.59
N LEU A 8 -67.14 -5.25 26.97
CA LEU A 8 -66.37 -6.01 25.98
C LEU A 8 -66.26 -5.16 24.72
N SER A 9 -65.06 -5.09 24.13
CA SER A 9 -64.92 -4.77 22.70
C SER A 9 -63.88 -5.70 22.10
N SER A 10 -64.36 -6.66 21.32
CA SER A 10 -63.55 -7.64 20.61
C SER A 10 -62.76 -6.99 19.48
N ALA A 11 -61.45 -6.83 19.66
CA ALA A 11 -60.53 -6.55 18.56
C ALA A 11 -59.88 -7.87 18.13
N SER A 12 -60.41 -8.48 17.06
CA SER A 12 -59.83 -9.67 16.44
C SER A 12 -58.47 -9.32 15.82
N LEU A 13 -57.40 -9.51 16.59
CA LEU A 13 -56.03 -9.34 16.10
C LEU A 13 -55.67 -10.54 15.23
N ALA A 14 -55.78 -10.39 13.91
CA ALA A 14 -55.32 -11.39 12.96
C ALA A 14 -53.79 -11.50 13.03
N MET A 15 -53.29 -12.49 13.79
CA MET A 15 -51.89 -12.91 13.72
C MET A 15 -51.59 -13.50 12.33
N LEU A 16 -51.19 -12.63 11.41
CA LEU A 16 -50.40 -13.01 10.26
C LEU A 16 -49.04 -13.51 10.78
N LEU A 17 -48.97 -14.81 11.05
CA LEU A 17 -47.73 -15.52 11.33
C LEU A 17 -46.85 -15.42 10.09
N TRP A 18 -45.97 -14.41 10.08
CA TRP A 18 -44.85 -14.31 9.16
C TRP A 18 -43.99 -15.57 9.34
N HIS A 19 -44.26 -16.59 8.52
CA HIS A 19 -43.39 -17.76 8.40
C HIS A 19 -42.15 -17.29 7.65
N GLY A 20 -41.24 -16.66 8.39
CA GLY A 20 -39.88 -16.49 7.94
C GLY A 20 -39.30 -17.88 7.82
N SER A 21 -39.35 -18.44 6.60
CA SER A 21 -38.62 -19.66 6.28
C SER A 21 -37.20 -19.46 6.79
N PRO A 22 -36.68 -20.36 7.65
CA PRO A 22 -35.28 -20.26 8.02
C PRO A 22 -34.49 -20.32 6.72
N VAL A 23 -33.67 -19.30 6.47
CA VAL A 23 -32.65 -19.39 5.45
C VAL A 23 -31.77 -20.54 5.91
N THR A 24 -31.96 -21.71 5.32
CA THR A 24 -31.09 -22.85 5.52
C THR A 24 -29.74 -22.41 4.98
N ALA A 25 -28.85 -22.02 5.89
CA ALA A 25 -27.46 -21.78 5.57
C ALA A 25 -26.91 -23.08 4.99
N GLN A 26 -26.89 -23.13 3.67
CA GLN A 26 -26.34 -24.24 2.91
C GLN A 26 -24.86 -24.33 3.31
N ALA A 27 -24.37 -25.53 3.61
CA ALA A 27 -23.01 -25.68 4.11
C ALA A 27 -22.04 -25.09 3.08
N GLU A 28 -21.35 -24.02 3.46
CA GLU A 28 -20.48 -23.22 2.58
C GLU A 28 -19.45 -24.16 1.94
N THR A 29 -19.53 -24.30 0.61
CA THR A 29 -18.62 -25.17 -0.12
C THR A 29 -17.28 -24.45 -0.28
N MET A 30 -16.22 -25.22 -0.57
CA MET A 30 -14.91 -24.62 -0.84
C MET A 30 -14.94 -23.63 -2.01
N ARG A 31 -15.89 -23.78 -2.95
CA ARG A 31 -16.16 -22.80 -4.00
C ARG A 31 -16.75 -21.49 -3.44
N ASP A 32 -17.81 -21.57 -2.65
CA ASP A 32 -18.48 -20.37 -2.08
C ASP A 32 -17.49 -19.56 -1.21
N PHE A 33 -16.59 -20.26 -0.51
CA PHE A 33 -15.50 -19.66 0.26
C PHE A 33 -14.48 -18.94 -0.64
N ILE A 34 -14.08 -19.54 -1.77
CA ILE A 34 -13.19 -18.92 -2.77
C ILE A 34 -13.84 -17.70 -3.42
N GLU A 35 -15.12 -17.80 -3.84
CA GLU A 35 -15.88 -16.69 -4.43
C GLU A 35 -15.99 -15.53 -3.45
N SER A 36 -16.24 -15.82 -2.17
CA SER A 36 -16.27 -14.82 -1.10
C SER A 36 -14.91 -14.17 -0.85
N TYR A 37 -13.80 -14.93 -0.91
CA TYR A 37 -12.44 -14.38 -0.82
C TYR A 37 -12.13 -13.46 -2.01
N GLN A 38 -12.45 -13.90 -3.23
CA GLN A 38 -12.25 -13.12 -4.44
C GLN A 38 -13.07 -11.83 -4.40
N ALA A 39 -14.32 -11.87 -3.95
CA ALA A 39 -15.16 -10.67 -3.80
C ALA A 39 -14.58 -9.66 -2.79
N ASP A 40 -14.08 -10.13 -1.64
CA ASP A 40 -13.42 -9.28 -0.63
C ASP A 40 -12.11 -8.66 -1.17
N ALA A 41 -11.31 -9.44 -1.88
CA ALA A 41 -10.05 -8.98 -2.48
C ALA A 41 -10.29 -7.97 -3.62
N ASP A 42 -11.26 -8.21 -4.49
CA ASP A 42 -11.70 -7.29 -5.54
C ASP A 42 -12.23 -5.98 -4.96
N LEU A 43 -13.03 -6.05 -3.89
CA LEU A 43 -13.54 -4.88 -3.19
C LEU A 43 -12.38 -4.04 -2.62
N LEU A 44 -11.38 -4.71 -2.04
CA LEU A 44 -10.15 -4.06 -1.56
C LEU A 44 -9.43 -3.35 -2.71
N ALA A 45 -9.06 -4.07 -3.77
CA ALA A 45 -8.31 -3.52 -4.90
C ALA A 45 -9.01 -2.29 -5.53
N ARG A 46 -10.35 -2.33 -5.66
CA ARG A 46 -11.15 -1.19 -6.17
C ARG A 46 -11.18 0.00 -5.22
N HIS A 47 -11.24 -0.23 -3.91
CA HIS A 47 -11.26 0.85 -2.91
C HIS A 47 -9.94 1.65 -2.92
N TRP A 48 -8.81 0.95 -3.07
CA TRP A 48 -7.47 1.54 -3.12
C TRP A 48 -6.96 1.88 -4.54
N GLU A 49 -7.73 1.70 -5.62
CA GLU A 49 -7.32 1.86 -7.04
C GLU A 49 -6.50 3.13 -7.41
N ILE A 50 -6.64 4.22 -6.65
CA ILE A 50 -5.91 5.49 -6.86
C ILE A 50 -4.62 5.57 -6.01
N SER A 51 -4.57 4.89 -4.87
CA SER A 51 -3.32 4.70 -4.11
C SER A 51 -2.36 3.83 -4.94
N GLY A 52 -1.09 3.85 -4.55
CA GLY A 52 -0.07 2.97 -5.11
C GLY A 52 0.82 2.53 -3.96
N ASP A 53 0.44 1.46 -3.27
CA ASP A 53 1.13 0.91 -2.10
C ASP A 53 1.31 1.91 -0.94
N SER A 54 0.21 2.49 -0.45
CA SER A 54 0.24 3.28 0.79
C SER A 54 0.37 2.39 2.04
N ASP A 55 0.90 2.92 3.15
CA ASP A 55 0.99 2.12 4.39
C ASP A 55 -0.39 1.66 4.90
N ALA A 56 -1.43 2.46 4.66
CA ALA A 56 -2.81 2.12 5.02
C ALA A 56 -3.37 0.97 4.18
N GLU A 57 -3.08 0.98 2.87
CA GLU A 57 -3.40 -0.09 1.92
C GLU A 57 -2.75 -1.41 2.33
N LEU A 58 -1.41 -1.40 2.45
CA LEU A 58 -0.62 -2.58 2.80
C LEU A 58 -1.03 -3.16 4.17
N THR A 59 -1.38 -2.30 5.13
CA THR A 59 -1.89 -2.73 6.45
C THR A 59 -3.26 -3.42 6.32
N ARG A 60 -4.17 -2.87 5.50
CA ARG A 60 -5.51 -3.44 5.30
C ARG A 60 -5.45 -4.76 4.52
N GLU A 61 -4.59 -4.85 3.52
CA GLU A 61 -4.32 -6.07 2.74
C GLU A 61 -3.73 -7.17 3.64
N THR A 62 -2.74 -6.83 4.49
CA THR A 62 -2.19 -7.76 5.50
C THR A 62 -3.31 -8.34 6.38
N LYS A 63 -4.19 -7.46 6.87
CA LYS A 63 -5.30 -7.88 7.73
C LYS A 63 -6.28 -8.79 6.98
N LEU A 64 -6.65 -8.45 5.75
CA LEU A 64 -7.56 -9.27 4.93
C LEU A 64 -6.99 -10.69 4.74
N LEU A 65 -5.73 -10.81 4.33
CA LEU A 65 -5.09 -12.10 4.12
C LEU A 65 -4.95 -12.92 5.42
N HIS A 66 -4.62 -12.29 6.54
CA HIS A 66 -4.59 -12.97 7.85
C HIS A 66 -5.98 -13.41 8.33
N ASP A 67 -7.02 -12.57 8.18
CA ASP A 67 -8.40 -12.91 8.52
C ASP A 67 -8.86 -14.13 7.69
N TRP A 68 -8.59 -14.13 6.38
CA TRP A 68 -8.93 -15.22 5.46
C TRP A 68 -8.13 -16.51 5.71
N GLN A 69 -6.83 -16.41 6.03
CA GLN A 69 -6.04 -17.58 6.45
C GLN A 69 -6.57 -18.18 7.77
N GLY A 70 -7.02 -17.34 8.69
CA GLY A 70 -7.69 -17.75 9.93
C GLY A 70 -9.00 -18.48 9.68
N ARG A 71 -9.85 -17.94 8.78
CA ARG A 71 -11.09 -18.61 8.34
C ARG A 71 -10.82 -19.96 7.67
N LEU A 72 -9.81 -20.04 6.80
CA LEU A 72 -9.47 -21.26 6.09
C LEU A 72 -9.01 -22.35 7.06
N LYS A 73 -8.16 -22.01 8.04
CA LYS A 73 -7.70 -22.93 9.10
C LYS A 73 -8.83 -23.49 9.99
N ALA A 74 -10.01 -22.88 9.98
CA ALA A 74 -11.18 -23.36 10.72
C ALA A 74 -12.04 -24.37 9.92
N VAL A 75 -11.77 -24.56 8.62
CA VAL A 75 -12.45 -25.56 7.78
C VAL A 75 -11.94 -26.96 8.14
N ASP A 76 -12.88 -27.88 8.39
CA ASP A 76 -12.55 -29.28 8.69
C ASP A 76 -12.12 -30.03 7.43
N PHE A 77 -10.81 -30.03 7.17
CA PHE A 77 -10.20 -30.65 5.99
C PHE A 77 -10.56 -32.13 5.80
N GLU A 78 -10.78 -32.88 6.89
CA GLU A 78 -11.10 -34.30 6.76
C GLU A 78 -12.55 -34.56 6.32
N LYS A 79 -13.44 -33.59 6.52
CA LYS A 79 -14.82 -33.66 6.00
C LYS A 79 -14.97 -33.20 4.54
N LEU A 80 -13.93 -32.60 3.95
CA LEU A 80 -13.94 -32.16 2.56
C LEU A 80 -13.87 -33.33 1.58
N SER A 81 -14.58 -33.21 0.45
CA SER A 81 -14.44 -34.15 -0.69
C SER A 81 -13.04 -34.07 -1.30
N PRO A 82 -12.59 -35.08 -2.08
CA PRO A 82 -11.29 -35.04 -2.75
C PRO A 82 -11.05 -33.76 -3.58
N ASP A 83 -12.06 -33.30 -4.31
CA ASP A 83 -11.99 -32.08 -5.11
C ASP A 83 -11.87 -30.83 -4.22
N GLN A 84 -12.67 -30.74 -3.15
CA GLN A 84 -12.61 -29.63 -2.19
C GLN A 84 -11.29 -29.59 -1.42
N ARG A 85 -10.64 -30.74 -1.18
CA ARG A 85 -9.29 -30.81 -0.58
C ARG A 85 -8.24 -30.22 -1.51
N ILE A 86 -8.40 -30.33 -2.83
CA ILE A 86 -7.52 -29.68 -3.81
C ILE A 86 -7.72 -28.16 -3.75
N ASP A 87 -8.98 -27.69 -3.84
CA ASP A 87 -9.33 -26.27 -3.77
C ASP A 87 -8.82 -25.61 -2.48
N TYR A 88 -8.95 -26.30 -1.33
CA TYR A 88 -8.40 -25.86 -0.04
C TYR A 88 -6.88 -25.67 -0.08
N VAL A 89 -6.14 -26.63 -0.65
CA VAL A 89 -4.67 -26.56 -0.73
C VAL A 89 -4.23 -25.46 -1.69
N LEU A 90 -4.92 -25.28 -2.81
CA LEU A 90 -4.66 -24.19 -3.75
C LEU A 90 -4.89 -22.82 -3.09
N LEU A 91 -6.02 -22.62 -2.40
CA LEU A 91 -6.30 -21.36 -1.72
C LEU A 91 -5.32 -21.07 -0.57
N ARG A 92 -4.92 -22.09 0.20
CA ARG A 92 -3.89 -21.93 1.25
C ARG A 92 -2.57 -21.44 0.64
N ASN A 93 -2.13 -22.09 -0.43
CA ASN A 93 -0.88 -21.74 -1.11
C ASN A 93 -0.95 -20.33 -1.73
N GLU A 94 -2.11 -19.93 -2.27
CA GLU A 94 -2.34 -18.57 -2.75
C GLU A 94 -2.20 -17.56 -1.60
N LEU A 95 -2.95 -17.72 -0.50
CA LEU A 95 -2.87 -16.81 0.65
C LEU A 95 -1.45 -16.68 1.23
N GLU A 96 -0.69 -17.78 1.28
CA GLU A 96 0.72 -17.77 1.68
C GLU A 96 1.60 -17.03 0.66
N SER A 97 1.36 -17.21 -0.64
CA SER A 97 2.03 -16.47 -1.73
C SER A 97 1.73 -14.97 -1.67
N SER A 98 0.46 -14.58 -1.52
CA SER A 98 0.04 -13.17 -1.42
C SER A 98 0.69 -12.48 -0.22
N LEU A 99 0.78 -13.14 0.94
CA LEU A 99 1.48 -12.62 2.13
C LEU A 99 2.99 -12.45 1.91
N ASN A 100 3.65 -13.38 1.22
CA ASN A 100 5.06 -13.27 0.89
C ASN A 100 5.32 -12.09 -0.08
N ASN A 101 4.48 -11.93 -1.10
CA ASN A 101 4.52 -10.80 -2.02
C ASN A 101 4.30 -9.46 -1.30
N LEU A 102 3.33 -9.41 -0.38
CA LEU A 102 3.04 -8.24 0.45
C LEU A 102 4.22 -7.87 1.36
N SER A 103 4.86 -8.86 2.00
CA SER A 103 6.06 -8.63 2.82
C SER A 103 7.22 -8.08 1.99
N THR A 104 7.31 -8.48 0.72
CA THR A 104 8.31 -7.96 -0.23
C THR A 104 8.00 -6.50 -0.59
N ARG A 105 6.76 -6.17 -0.97
CA ARG A 105 6.31 -4.78 -1.22
C ARG A 105 6.58 -3.87 -0.02
N GLN A 106 6.27 -4.33 1.20
CA GLN A 106 6.56 -3.60 2.44
C GLN A 106 8.07 -3.38 2.65
N ALA A 107 8.90 -4.41 2.44
CA ALA A 107 10.36 -4.29 2.58
C ALA A 107 10.98 -3.37 1.52
N GLU A 108 10.53 -3.45 0.27
CA GLU A 108 10.93 -2.55 -0.81
C GLU A 108 10.56 -1.09 -0.49
N ARG A 109 9.33 -0.84 -0.03
CA ARG A 109 8.90 0.50 0.38
C ARG A 109 9.74 1.07 1.53
N GLN A 110 10.11 0.24 2.51
CA GLN A 110 11.01 0.62 3.60
C GLN A 110 12.44 0.92 3.10
N GLU A 111 12.99 0.09 2.21
CA GLU A 111 14.30 0.30 1.57
C GLU A 111 14.34 1.64 0.83
N LEU A 112 13.32 1.93 0.02
CA LEU A 112 13.27 3.10 -0.86
C LEU A 112 12.91 4.40 -0.11
N SER A 113 12.43 4.32 1.13
CA SER A 113 11.98 5.47 1.94
C SER A 113 12.99 6.63 2.03
N GLY A 114 14.30 6.32 2.00
CA GLY A 114 15.37 7.31 2.04
C GLY A 114 15.51 8.15 0.76
N TRP A 115 15.01 7.67 -0.37
CA TRP A 115 15.09 8.33 -1.68
C TRP A 115 13.72 8.81 -2.21
N LEU A 116 12.62 8.45 -1.53
CA LEU A 116 11.23 8.78 -1.91
C LEU A 116 10.46 9.63 -0.87
N PRO A 117 11.01 10.77 -0.36
CA PRO A 117 10.35 11.58 0.68
C PRO A 117 9.03 12.22 0.22
N ILE A 118 8.79 12.31 -1.10
CA ILE A 118 7.51 12.80 -1.64
C ILE A 118 6.33 11.85 -1.38
N ARG A 119 6.60 10.56 -1.14
CA ARG A 119 5.57 9.52 -1.00
C ARG A 119 4.57 9.87 0.10
N ALA A 120 5.04 10.28 1.28
CA ALA A 120 4.17 10.61 2.41
C ALA A 120 3.14 11.72 2.10
N GLY A 121 3.49 12.69 1.24
CA GLY A 121 2.56 13.75 0.81
C GLY A 121 1.52 13.23 -0.19
N ILE A 122 1.90 12.32 -1.08
CA ILE A 122 0.98 11.73 -2.07
C ILE A 122 0.05 10.72 -1.38
N ASP A 123 0.60 9.82 -0.56
CA ASP A 123 -0.16 8.84 0.24
C ASP A 123 -1.20 9.54 1.14
N ALA A 124 -0.85 10.66 1.78
CA ALA A 124 -1.80 11.44 2.58
C ALA A 124 -3.00 11.96 1.77
N LEU A 125 -2.77 12.39 0.52
CA LEU A 125 -3.81 12.90 -0.38
C LEU A 125 -4.68 11.78 -0.96
N THR A 126 -4.09 10.63 -1.33
CA THR A 126 -4.84 9.47 -1.84
C THR A 126 -5.62 8.79 -0.72
N ASP A 127 -5.03 8.63 0.46
CA ASP A 127 -5.68 7.97 1.60
C ASP A 127 -6.80 8.84 2.21
N ALA A 128 -6.72 10.18 2.11
CA ALA A 128 -7.83 11.06 2.48
C ALA A 128 -9.08 10.80 1.63
N ARG A 129 -8.91 10.63 0.31
CA ARG A 129 -9.99 10.22 -0.61
C ARG A 129 -10.55 8.85 -0.24
N VAL A 130 -9.69 7.88 0.08
CA VAL A 130 -10.06 6.52 0.52
C VAL A 130 -10.91 6.57 1.79
N ARG A 131 -10.57 7.43 2.76
CA ARG A 131 -11.36 7.66 3.98
C ARG A 131 -12.66 8.45 3.77
N GLY A 132 -12.93 8.96 2.56
CA GLY A 132 -14.09 9.80 2.26
C GLY A 132 -14.02 11.21 2.86
N GLU A 133 -12.81 11.70 3.15
CA GLU A 133 -12.61 13.05 3.70
C GLU A 133 -12.92 14.12 2.63
N PRO A 134 -13.62 15.22 3.00
CA PRO A 134 -13.91 16.29 2.06
C PRO A 134 -12.62 17.01 1.65
N ILE A 135 -12.44 17.22 0.34
CA ILE A 135 -11.28 17.91 -0.20
C ILE A 135 -11.30 19.40 0.17
N VAL A 136 -10.23 19.88 0.82
CA VAL A 136 -9.97 21.31 1.05
C VAL A 136 -8.85 21.74 0.09
N PRO A 137 -9.15 22.48 -0.99
CA PRO A 137 -8.18 22.82 -2.04
C PRO A 137 -6.91 23.52 -1.52
N GLU A 138 -7.05 24.46 -0.59
CA GLU A 138 -5.93 25.18 0.02
C GLU A 138 -4.98 24.24 0.77
N THR A 139 -5.53 23.28 1.53
CA THR A 139 -4.74 22.30 2.28
C THR A 139 -4.03 21.35 1.33
N ALA A 140 -4.70 20.88 0.28
CA ALA A 140 -4.10 20.03 -0.74
C ALA A 140 -2.98 20.74 -1.52
N ALA A 141 -3.18 22.01 -1.89
CA ALA A 141 -2.14 22.84 -2.48
C ALA A 141 -0.93 23.03 -1.52
N GLY A 142 -1.19 23.22 -0.23
CA GLY A 142 -0.17 23.31 0.82
C GLY A 142 0.66 22.02 0.99
N ILE A 143 0.06 20.84 0.78
CA ILE A 143 0.77 19.56 0.78
C ILE A 143 1.65 19.40 -0.47
N LEU A 144 1.17 19.83 -1.64
CA LEU A 144 1.90 19.67 -2.91
C LEU A 144 3.03 20.69 -3.11
N ALA A 145 2.85 21.94 -2.67
CA ALA A 145 3.82 23.01 -2.84
C ALA A 145 5.27 22.69 -2.39
N PRO A 146 5.53 22.03 -1.23
CA PRO A 146 6.88 21.65 -0.83
C PRO A 146 7.45 20.44 -1.60
N LEU A 147 6.62 19.62 -2.27
CA LEU A 147 7.10 18.40 -2.95
C LEU A 147 8.09 18.75 -4.06
N ALA A 148 7.75 19.74 -4.90
CA ALA A 148 8.61 20.21 -5.98
C ALA A 148 10.00 20.61 -5.47
N GLN A 149 10.07 21.41 -4.39
CA GLN A 149 11.33 21.81 -3.76
C GLN A 149 12.10 20.63 -3.17
N THR A 150 11.39 19.63 -2.65
CA THR A 150 11.98 18.42 -2.07
C THR A 150 12.65 17.56 -3.15
N ILE A 151 12.02 17.43 -4.32
CA ILE A 151 12.62 16.72 -5.47
C ILE A 151 13.88 17.45 -5.96
N THR A 152 13.83 18.78 -6.14
CA THR A 152 15.00 19.56 -6.58
C THR A 152 16.18 19.41 -5.61
N LYS A 153 15.94 19.53 -4.30
CA LYS A 153 16.98 19.34 -3.26
C LYS A 153 17.59 17.95 -3.29
N LEU A 154 16.79 16.90 -3.49
CA LEU A 154 17.31 15.54 -3.66
C LEU A 154 18.14 15.38 -4.93
N GLN A 155 17.69 15.94 -6.07
CA GLN A 155 18.45 15.89 -7.32
C GLN A 155 19.82 16.57 -7.17
N GLU A 156 19.89 17.71 -6.46
CA GLU A 156 21.15 18.41 -6.14
C GLU A 156 22.05 17.57 -5.23
N GLN A 157 21.51 16.99 -4.16
CA GLN A 157 22.25 16.11 -3.25
C GLN A 157 22.81 14.88 -3.95
N LEU A 158 22.03 14.23 -4.83
CA LEU A 158 22.47 13.08 -5.62
C LEU A 158 23.52 13.45 -6.68
N LYS A 159 23.40 14.63 -7.31
CA LYS A 159 24.44 15.16 -8.23
C LYS A 159 25.75 15.40 -7.48
N ALA A 160 25.71 16.12 -6.36
CA ALA A 160 26.88 16.40 -5.54
C ALA A 160 27.54 15.10 -5.00
N ALA A 161 26.75 14.13 -4.55
CA ALA A 161 27.25 12.82 -4.12
C ALA A 161 27.92 12.05 -5.28
N LYS A 162 27.37 12.13 -6.51
CA LYS A 162 27.94 11.52 -7.71
C LYS A 162 29.25 12.18 -8.15
N GLU A 163 29.38 13.50 -7.97
CA GLU A 163 30.61 14.23 -8.25
C GLU A 163 31.70 13.94 -7.22
N ALA A 164 31.35 13.91 -5.93
CA ALA A 164 32.26 13.52 -4.84
C ALA A 164 32.74 12.05 -4.95
N ALA A 165 31.94 11.17 -5.57
CA ALA A 165 32.29 9.78 -5.81
C ALA A 165 33.17 9.54 -7.06
N LYS A 166 33.46 10.55 -7.88
CA LYS A 166 34.43 10.41 -8.98
C LYS A 166 35.86 10.40 -8.42
N PRO A 167 36.68 9.37 -8.71
CA PRO A 167 38.09 9.41 -8.33
C PRO A 167 38.81 10.55 -9.08
N PRO A 168 39.80 11.22 -8.45
CA PRO A 168 40.62 12.20 -9.14
C PRO A 168 41.39 11.54 -10.28
N LEU A 169 41.46 12.23 -11.42
CA LEU A 169 42.15 11.78 -12.62
C LEU A 169 43.62 11.44 -12.31
N LYS A 170 43.97 10.14 -12.28
CA LYS A 170 45.36 9.69 -12.23
C LYS A 170 46.07 10.20 -13.48
N LYS A 171 47.06 11.08 -13.29
CA LYS A 171 48.13 11.24 -14.29
C LYS A 171 48.92 9.92 -14.32
N THR A 172 49.05 9.36 -15.52
CA THR A 172 49.93 8.20 -15.77
C THR A 172 51.39 8.59 -15.52
N PRO A 173 52.15 7.74 -14.84
CA PRO A 173 53.42 7.27 -15.42
C PRO A 173 53.38 5.77 -15.73
N GLU A 174 54.35 5.32 -16.51
CA GLU A 174 54.39 4.00 -17.16
C GLU A 174 54.67 2.80 -16.23
N SER A 175 54.30 1.62 -16.71
CA SER A 175 54.43 0.27 -16.13
C SER A 175 55.74 -0.46 -16.54
N PRO A 176 56.04 -1.70 -16.08
CA PRO A 176 55.72 -2.42 -14.82
C PRO A 176 57.07 -2.69 -14.08
N PRO A 177 57.58 -3.91 -13.69
CA PRO A 177 56.98 -5.18 -13.18
C PRO A 177 56.49 -5.03 -11.72
N SER A 178 55.78 -5.94 -11.03
CA SER A 178 55.51 -7.40 -11.08
C SER A 178 56.48 -8.32 -10.28
N SER A 179 56.03 -8.82 -9.12
CA SER A 179 55.90 -10.27 -8.86
C SER A 179 55.37 -10.61 -7.44
N GLY A 180 54.44 -11.57 -7.38
CA GLY A 180 54.05 -12.40 -6.22
C GLY A 180 53.24 -11.76 -5.08
N THR A 181 52.60 -12.51 -4.16
CA THR A 181 52.17 -13.94 -4.12
C THR A 181 51.31 -14.12 -2.85
N GLU A 182 50.15 -14.80 -2.91
CA GLU A 182 49.36 -15.34 -1.74
C GLU A 182 48.87 -14.30 -0.67
N SER A 183 47.98 -14.56 0.30
CA SER A 183 46.85 -15.51 0.45
C SER A 183 45.86 -15.00 1.54
N GLU A 184 44.65 -15.59 1.58
CA GLU A 184 43.81 -15.94 2.75
C GLU A 184 43.20 -14.97 3.81
N GLU A 185 41.97 -15.34 4.16
CA GLU A 185 41.22 -15.28 5.43
C GLU A 185 40.88 -13.98 6.22
N ALA A 186 39.56 -13.73 6.24
CA ALA A 186 38.67 -13.53 7.40
C ALA A 186 38.93 -12.43 8.47
N LYS A 187 37.84 -11.72 8.84
CA LYS A 187 37.23 -11.67 10.21
C LYS A 187 36.49 -10.35 10.50
N THR A 188 35.16 -10.44 10.67
CA THR A 188 34.33 -9.50 11.47
C THR A 188 34.49 -9.84 12.97
N PRO A 189 34.14 -8.99 13.98
CA PRO A 189 33.00 -8.05 13.96
C PRO A 189 33.14 -6.73 14.81
N ALA A 190 31.98 -6.06 14.97
CA ALA A 190 31.54 -5.26 16.14
C ALA A 190 31.68 -3.71 16.16
N THR A 191 30.52 -3.06 15.97
CA THR A 191 29.94 -2.00 16.84
C THR A 191 30.61 -0.63 16.99
N ALA A 192 29.97 0.40 16.42
CA ALA A 192 29.75 1.70 17.10
C ALA A 192 28.62 2.51 16.43
N THR A 193 27.59 2.87 17.18
CA THR A 193 26.56 3.86 16.78
C THR A 193 27.11 5.28 16.82
N LYS A 194 27.01 6.02 15.70
CA LYS A 194 26.90 7.49 15.72
C LYS A 194 25.92 7.97 14.66
N SER A 195 24.82 8.55 15.14
CA SER A 195 23.90 9.35 14.34
C SER A 195 24.42 10.78 14.27
N ASP A 196 25.04 11.17 13.15
CA ASP A 196 25.02 12.57 12.74
C ASP A 196 25.24 12.70 11.22
N VAL A 197 24.64 13.73 10.62
CA VAL A 197 24.69 14.12 9.20
C VAL A 197 24.53 12.94 8.20
N LYS A 198 23.29 12.67 7.77
CA LYS A 198 23.02 11.81 6.60
C LYS A 198 23.60 12.43 5.32
N SER A 199 24.84 12.12 4.99
CA SER A 199 25.29 12.16 3.60
C SER A 199 24.42 11.15 2.81
N VAL A 200 23.75 11.64 1.76
CA VAL A 200 22.90 10.78 0.92
C VAL A 200 23.80 9.77 0.23
N ARG A 201 23.76 8.51 0.69
CA ARG A 201 24.46 7.42 0.00
C ARG A 201 23.84 7.27 -1.39
N LEU A 202 24.71 7.15 -2.39
CA LEU A 202 24.26 6.86 -3.75
C LEU A 202 23.52 5.52 -3.74
N PRO A 203 22.33 5.43 -4.35
CA PRO A 203 21.62 4.16 -4.47
C PRO A 203 22.43 3.20 -5.36
N THR A 204 22.31 1.91 -5.08
CA THR A 204 22.78 0.87 -6.01
C THR A 204 22.01 0.95 -7.34
N PRO A 205 22.53 0.39 -8.45
CA PRO A 205 21.82 0.40 -9.73
C PRO A 205 20.41 -0.21 -9.65
N TYR A 206 20.23 -1.22 -8.80
CA TYR A 206 18.94 -1.87 -8.56
C TYR A 206 17.97 -0.98 -7.77
N GLN A 207 18.44 -0.34 -6.69
CA GLN A 207 17.66 0.65 -5.95
C GLN A 207 17.27 1.85 -6.83
N ALA A 208 18.15 2.27 -7.75
CA ALA A 208 17.85 3.36 -8.68
C ALA A 208 16.74 2.99 -9.68
N LEU A 209 16.72 1.74 -10.16
CA LEU A 209 15.64 1.22 -11.01
C LEU A 209 14.30 1.18 -10.24
N ARG A 210 14.29 0.54 -9.06
CA ARG A 210 13.11 0.50 -8.17
C ARG A 210 12.59 1.90 -7.81
N CYS A 211 13.49 2.86 -7.56
CA CYS A 211 13.10 4.26 -7.33
C CYS A 211 12.37 4.86 -8.55
N ALA A 212 12.84 4.61 -9.78
CA ALA A 212 12.23 5.13 -10.99
C ALA A 212 10.84 4.52 -11.27
N GLU A 213 10.66 3.24 -10.94
CA GLU A 213 9.37 2.55 -10.98
C GLU A 213 8.40 3.15 -9.96
N ALA A 214 8.80 3.24 -8.69
CA ALA A 214 7.99 3.82 -7.61
C ALA A 214 7.67 5.32 -7.83
N VAL A 215 8.56 6.11 -8.44
CA VAL A 215 8.25 7.50 -8.85
C VAL A 215 7.21 7.53 -9.98
N SER A 216 7.29 6.58 -10.92
CA SER A 216 6.32 6.48 -12.03
C SER A 216 4.93 6.07 -11.52
N GLU A 217 4.87 5.16 -10.56
CA GLU A 217 3.66 4.79 -9.82
C GLU A 217 3.06 5.99 -9.06
N LEU A 218 3.85 6.64 -8.21
CA LEU A 218 3.42 7.83 -7.46
C LEU A 218 2.92 8.97 -8.36
N SER A 219 3.55 9.17 -9.53
CA SER A 219 3.11 10.14 -10.55
C SER A 219 1.74 9.74 -11.12
N ASN A 220 1.51 8.46 -11.38
CA ASN A 220 0.20 7.95 -11.83
C ASN A 220 -0.88 8.09 -10.75
N SER A 221 -0.59 7.75 -9.49
CA SER A 221 -1.51 7.93 -8.35
C SER A 221 -1.88 9.40 -8.14
N LEU A 222 -0.88 10.30 -8.16
CA LEU A 222 -1.11 11.75 -8.06
C LEU A 222 -1.93 12.29 -9.25
N LYS A 223 -1.70 11.78 -10.46
CA LYS A 223 -2.50 12.12 -11.65
C LYS A 223 -3.95 11.67 -11.48
N LYS A 224 -4.20 10.40 -11.16
CA LYS A 224 -5.55 9.85 -10.91
C LYS A 224 -6.28 10.66 -9.82
N TRP A 225 -5.58 10.99 -8.73
CA TRP A 225 -6.10 11.83 -7.65
C TRP A 225 -6.46 13.25 -8.13
N PHE A 226 -5.63 13.88 -8.95
CA PHE A 226 -5.92 15.21 -9.49
C PHE A 226 -7.13 15.19 -10.43
N GLU A 227 -7.20 14.21 -11.34
CA GLU A 227 -8.29 14.02 -12.30
C GLU A 227 -9.64 13.72 -11.61
N ASN A 228 -9.63 13.07 -10.44
CA ASN A 228 -10.82 12.82 -9.63
C ASN A 228 -11.54 14.11 -9.14
N TYR A 229 -10.81 15.22 -8.95
CA TYR A 229 -11.38 16.48 -8.44
C TYR A 229 -11.41 17.61 -9.48
N ASN A 230 -10.44 17.64 -10.39
CA ASN A 230 -10.30 18.69 -11.40
C ASN A 230 -11.47 18.65 -12.40
N GLY A 231 -12.30 19.69 -12.38
CA GLY A 231 -13.51 19.81 -13.20
C GLY A 231 -14.81 19.47 -12.46
N PHE A 232 -14.73 18.85 -11.28
CA PHE A 232 -15.90 18.51 -10.45
C PHE A 232 -16.03 19.39 -9.21
N THR A 233 -14.91 19.80 -8.61
CA THR A 233 -14.88 20.63 -7.41
C THR A 233 -14.61 22.10 -7.77
N PRO A 234 -15.49 23.06 -7.40
CA PRO A 234 -15.23 24.49 -7.56
C PRO A 234 -13.91 24.90 -6.89
N GLU A 235 -13.21 25.87 -7.48
CA GLU A 235 -11.94 26.44 -6.98
C GLU A 235 -10.75 25.45 -6.82
N PHE A 236 -10.95 24.14 -6.92
CA PHE A 236 -9.88 23.14 -6.81
C PHE A 236 -8.75 23.41 -7.81
N ALA A 237 -9.09 23.62 -9.09
CA ALA A 237 -8.11 23.90 -10.13
C ALA A 237 -7.38 25.24 -9.94
N TRP A 238 -7.95 26.21 -9.21
CA TRP A 238 -7.28 27.48 -8.92
C TRP A 238 -6.13 27.29 -7.93
N TRP A 239 -6.37 26.54 -6.86
CA TRP A 239 -5.37 26.27 -5.81
C TRP A 239 -4.36 25.19 -6.20
N VAL A 240 -4.83 24.07 -6.77
CA VAL A 240 -4.07 22.83 -6.86
C VAL A 240 -3.28 22.70 -8.17
N LYS A 241 -3.72 23.34 -9.26
CA LYS A 241 -3.10 23.16 -10.59
C LYS A 241 -1.63 23.57 -10.62
N GLN A 242 -1.28 24.75 -10.11
CA GLN A 242 0.11 25.22 -10.11
C GLN A 242 1.07 24.31 -9.31
N PRO A 243 0.80 23.92 -8.05
CA PRO A 243 1.68 23.03 -7.31
C PRO A 243 1.68 21.59 -7.87
N TYR A 244 0.58 21.11 -8.46
CA TYR A 244 0.54 19.84 -9.20
C TYR A 244 1.46 19.87 -10.44
N ASP A 245 1.31 20.88 -11.31
CA ASP A 245 2.13 21.05 -12.52
C ASP A 245 3.62 21.20 -12.15
N ALA A 246 3.92 21.90 -11.05
CA ALA A 246 5.28 22.05 -10.52
C ALA A 246 5.87 20.72 -10.02
N ALA A 247 5.10 19.88 -9.32
CA ALA A 247 5.57 18.57 -8.87
C ALA A 247 5.80 17.61 -10.04
N ASN A 248 4.89 17.58 -11.02
CA ASN A 248 4.95 16.66 -12.16
C ASN A 248 6.06 17.02 -13.18
N LYS A 249 6.46 18.29 -13.26
CA LYS A 249 7.49 18.78 -14.19
C LYS A 249 8.92 18.36 -13.81
N ILE A 250 9.18 17.90 -12.59
CA ILE A 250 10.54 17.63 -12.05
C ILE A 250 10.90 16.13 -12.15
N ARG A 251 10.14 15.37 -12.95
CA ARG A 251 10.44 13.98 -13.32
C ARG A 251 11.70 13.85 -14.18
#